data_AF-A0A0K2TPK2-F1
#
_entry.id   AF-A0A0K2TPK2-F1
#
_cell.length_a   1.000
_cell.length_b   1.000
_cell.length_c   1.000
_cell.angle_alpha   90.00
_cell.angle_beta   90.00
_cell.angle_gamma   90.00
#
_symmetry.space_group_name_H-M   'P 1'
#
loop_
_entity.id
_entity.type
_entity.pdbx_description
1 polymer ?
#
loop_
_entity_poly.entity_id
_entity_poly.type
_entity_poly.pdbx_seq_one_letter_code
_entity_poly.pdbx_strand_id
1 'polypeptide(L)'
;MSKYRLDCPAALERIREGRPITIREDKNTSKLIAETVALFITTMDKLRLDIRAMEELHPDVKDLSDGLSRLSVLPPNFEGRASIDKWLQILSDMKVGDELGETESRQMLFDIESAFGSFNKAIGQS
;
A
#
# COMPACT_ATOMS: atom_id res chain seq x y z
N MET A 1 -34.72 -9.04 32.67
CA MET A 1 -34.18 -8.11 31.66
C MET A 1 -35.01 -8.23 30.38
N SER A 2 -36.23 -7.68 30.37
CA SER A 2 -37.16 -7.79 29.22
C SER A 2 -37.73 -6.44 28.79
N LYS A 3 -36.99 -5.35 29.00
CA LYS A 3 -37.49 -4.00 28.65
C LYS A 3 -37.09 -3.54 27.24
N TYR A 4 -36.13 -4.21 26.61
CA TYR A 4 -35.73 -3.91 25.24
C TYR A 4 -35.37 -5.25 24.55
N ARG A 5 -36.21 -5.70 23.60
CA ARG A 5 -35.94 -6.88 22.74
C ARG A 5 -34.80 -6.54 21.75
N LEU A 6 -33.59 -6.41 22.27
CA LEU A 6 -32.38 -6.26 21.46
C LEU A 6 -31.86 -7.67 21.13
N ASP A 7 -32.35 -8.23 20.04
CA ASP A 7 -31.72 -9.39 19.39
C ASP A 7 -30.44 -8.91 18.69
N CYS A 8 -29.38 -8.77 19.48
CA CYS A 8 -28.07 -8.39 19.00
C CYS A 8 -27.06 -9.48 19.40
N PRO A 9 -27.15 -10.68 18.79
CA PRO A 9 -26.28 -11.80 19.11
C PRO A 9 -24.80 -11.42 18.97
N ALA A 10 -24.47 -10.61 17.96
CA ALA A 10 -23.13 -10.11 17.75
C ALA A 10 -22.65 -9.15 18.86
N ALA A 11 -23.54 -8.42 19.56
CA ALA A 11 -23.19 -7.58 20.70
C ALA A 11 -23.04 -8.41 21.98
N LEU A 12 -23.86 -9.45 22.14
CA LEU A 12 -23.80 -10.37 23.28
C LEU A 12 -22.54 -11.24 23.24
N GLU A 13 -22.15 -11.76 22.09
CA GLU A 13 -20.88 -12.47 21.94
C GLU A 13 -19.68 -11.57 22.28
N ARG A 14 -19.72 -10.29 21.89
CA ARG A 14 -18.69 -9.30 22.24
C ARG A 14 -18.57 -9.03 23.75
N ILE A 15 -19.70 -8.87 24.44
CA ILE A 15 -19.71 -8.68 25.90
C ILE A 15 -19.17 -9.93 26.60
N ARG A 16 -19.47 -11.11 26.07
CA ARG A 16 -18.98 -12.40 26.61
C ARG A 16 -17.48 -12.59 26.42
N GLU A 17 -16.93 -12.11 25.31
CA GLU A 17 -15.49 -12.20 25.02
C GLU A 17 -14.65 -11.18 25.79
N GLY A 18 -15.24 -10.06 26.23
CA GLY A 18 -14.60 -9.10 27.15
C GLY A 18 -13.42 -8.32 26.56
N ARG A 19 -13.32 -8.22 25.23
CA ARG A 19 -12.21 -7.54 24.54
C ARG A 19 -12.72 -6.32 23.75
N PRO A 20 -11.98 -5.20 23.73
CA PRO A 20 -12.32 -4.05 22.90
C PRO A 20 -12.43 -4.41 21.41
N ILE A 21 -13.15 -3.59 20.63
CA ILE A 21 -13.32 -3.68 19.17
C ILE A 21 -11.99 -3.58 18.38
N THR A 22 -10.84 -3.50 19.05
CA THR A 22 -9.54 -3.65 18.40
C THR A 22 -9.52 -5.03 17.73
N ILE A 23 -9.86 -5.03 16.44
CA ILE A 23 -9.32 -5.91 15.42
C ILE A 23 -7.94 -6.31 15.90
N ARG A 24 -7.60 -7.61 15.88
CA ARG A 24 -6.26 -8.09 16.24
C ARG A 24 -5.24 -7.28 15.42
N GLU A 25 -4.80 -6.14 15.95
CA GLU A 25 -3.83 -5.27 15.32
C GLU A 25 -2.51 -5.94 15.63
N ASP A 26 -2.10 -6.82 14.71
CA ASP A 26 -0.70 -7.13 14.60
C ASP A 26 0.02 -5.79 14.43
N LYS A 27 0.66 -5.31 15.51
CA LYS A 27 1.42 -4.05 15.51
C LYS A 27 2.39 -3.97 14.33
N ASN A 28 2.87 -5.13 13.89
CA ASN A 28 3.70 -5.28 12.70
C ASN A 28 2.96 -4.96 11.40
N THR A 29 1.69 -5.34 11.27
CA THR A 29 0.85 -5.02 10.11
C THR A 29 0.54 -3.53 10.05
N SER A 30 0.12 -2.90 11.15
CA SER A 30 -0.14 -1.45 11.17
C SER A 30 1.13 -0.65 10.87
N LYS A 31 2.28 -1.07 11.40
CA LYS A 31 3.59 -0.49 11.06
C LYS A 31 3.92 -0.66 9.58
N LEU A 32 3.75 -1.85 9.03
CA LEU A 32 4.04 -2.15 7.63
C LEU A 32 3.12 -1.37 6.67
N ILE A 33 1.84 -1.19 7.02
CA ILE A 33 0.92 -0.33 6.28
C ILE A 33 1.44 1.11 6.28
N ALA A 34 1.81 1.65 7.43
CA ALA A 34 2.33 3.01 7.53
C ALA A 34 3.62 3.21 6.72
N GLU A 35 4.55 2.26 6.78
CA GLU A 35 5.77 2.26 5.98
C GLU A 35 5.46 2.23 4.48
N THR A 36 4.52 1.37 4.06
CA THR A 36 4.10 1.25 2.65
C THR A 36 3.44 2.54 2.15
N VAL A 37 2.58 3.18 2.95
CA VAL A 37 1.96 4.48 2.63
C VAL A 37 3.02 5.56 2.49
N ALA A 38 4.00 5.61 3.39
CA ALA A 38 5.09 6.58 3.32
C ALA A 38 5.92 6.40 2.04
N LEU A 39 6.19 5.15 1.63
CA LEU A 39 6.88 4.85 0.38
C LEU A 39 6.07 5.28 -0.85
N PHE A 40 4.76 5.01 -0.90
CA PHE A 40 3.91 5.51 -1.98
C PHE A 40 4.02 7.03 -2.13
N ILE A 41 3.89 7.78 -1.03
CA ILE A 41 3.98 9.24 -1.04
C ILE A 41 5.36 9.69 -1.49
N THR A 42 6.42 9.11 -0.93
CA THR A 42 7.82 9.44 -1.25
C THR A 42 8.10 9.25 -2.74
N THR A 43 7.74 8.11 -3.32
CA THR A 43 7.96 7.83 -4.74
C THR A 43 7.17 8.78 -5.63
N MET A 44 5.90 9.06 -5.30
CA MET A 44 5.09 10.03 -6.05
C MET A 44 5.68 11.45 -5.98
N ASP A 45 6.15 11.88 -4.81
CA ASP A 45 6.71 13.21 -4.63
C ASP A 45 8.05 13.36 -5.36
N LYS A 46 8.90 12.33 -5.37
CA LYS A 46 10.11 12.31 -6.21
C LYS A 46 9.79 12.55 -7.69
N LEU A 47 8.81 11.82 -8.23
CA LEU A 47 8.38 11.98 -9.62
C LEU A 47 7.81 13.38 -9.90
N ARG A 48 7.04 13.95 -8.97
CA ARG A 48 6.50 15.33 -9.08
C ARG A 48 7.58 16.41 -9.01
N LEU A 49 8.70 16.13 -8.35
CA LEU A 49 9.89 16.99 -8.29
C LEU A 49 10.83 16.80 -9.50
N ASP A 50 10.39 16.05 -10.52
CA ASP A 50 11.16 15.70 -11.72
C ASP A 50 12.45 14.90 -11.42
N ILE A 51 12.48 14.15 -10.31
CA ILE A 51 13.54 13.19 -10.04
C ILE A 51 13.29 11.95 -10.90
N ARG A 52 14.12 11.75 -11.92
CA ARG A 52 13.96 10.70 -12.94
C ARG A 52 15.10 9.69 -13.00
N ALA A 53 16.18 9.91 -12.26
CA ALA A 53 17.35 9.04 -12.24
C ALA A 53 17.01 7.66 -11.66
N MET A 54 17.50 6.61 -12.32
CA MET A 54 17.27 5.22 -11.92
C MET A 54 17.68 4.96 -10.48
N GLU A 55 18.89 5.37 -10.08
CA GLU A 55 19.42 5.11 -8.75
C GLU A 55 18.68 5.84 -7.62
N GLU A 56 17.97 6.92 -7.95
CA GLU A 56 17.16 7.69 -7.01
C GLU A 56 15.75 7.09 -6.84
N LEU A 57 15.20 6.48 -7.89
CA LEU A 57 13.86 5.89 -7.88
C LEU A 57 13.84 4.42 -7.48
N HIS A 58 14.85 3.65 -7.91
CA HIS A 58 14.90 2.20 -7.74
C HIS A 58 14.77 1.73 -6.28
N PRO A 59 15.50 2.31 -5.30
CA PRO A 59 15.41 1.86 -3.91
C PRO A 59 14.00 1.96 -3.33
N ASP A 60 13.30 3.07 -3.56
CA ASP A 60 11.95 3.28 -3.02
C ASP A 60 10.93 2.37 -3.69
N VAL A 61 11.05 2.16 -5.01
CA VAL A 61 10.16 1.25 -5.76
C VAL A 61 10.40 -0.20 -5.33
N LYS A 62 11.65 -0.58 -5.06
CA LYS A 62 12.00 -1.91 -4.56
C LYS A 62 11.40 -2.15 -3.17
N ASP A 63 11.59 -1.21 -2.26
CA ASP A 63 11.03 -1.29 -0.90
C ASP A 63 9.50 -1.27 -0.93
N LEU A 64 8.89 -0.54 -1.86
CA LEU A 64 7.44 -0.52 -2.06
C LEU A 64 6.93 -1.89 -2.53
N SER A 65 7.57 -2.52 -3.52
CA SER A 65 7.23 -3.88 -3.98
C SER A 65 7.36 -4.91 -2.85
N ASP A 66 8.43 -4.83 -2.05
CA ASP A 66 8.67 -5.73 -0.92
C ASP A 66 7.66 -5.50 0.23
N GLY A 67 7.31 -4.23 0.50
CA GLY A 67 6.29 -3.85 1.46
C GLY A 67 4.92 -4.41 1.09
N LEU A 68 4.50 -4.22 -0.17
CA LEU A 68 3.29 -4.83 -0.71
C LEU A 68 3.34 -6.36 -0.62
N SER A 69 4.53 -6.97 -0.84
CA SER A 69 4.81 -8.41 -0.71
C SER A 69 4.56 -9.00 0.65
N ARG A 70 4.83 -8.23 1.69
CA ARG A 70 4.73 -8.67 3.08
C ARG A 70 3.35 -8.43 3.69
N LEU A 71 2.50 -7.61 3.06
CA LEU A 71 1.16 -7.27 3.56
C LEU A 71 0.15 -8.40 3.26
N SER A 72 -0.02 -9.31 4.22
CA SER A 72 -1.00 -10.40 4.15
C SER A 72 -2.47 -9.96 4.15
N VAL A 73 -2.74 -8.68 4.48
CA VAL A 73 -4.09 -8.09 4.42
C VAL A 73 -4.54 -7.82 2.98
N LEU A 74 -3.59 -7.72 2.03
CA LEU A 74 -3.91 -7.50 0.63
C LEU A 74 -4.41 -8.79 -0.02
N PRO A 75 -5.35 -8.70 -0.98
CA PRO A 75 -5.77 -9.85 -1.75
C PRO A 75 -4.59 -10.44 -2.54
N PRO A 76 -4.54 -11.77 -2.75
CA PRO A 76 -3.41 -12.42 -3.44
C PRO A 76 -3.19 -11.92 -4.87
N ASN A 77 -4.24 -11.41 -5.53
CA ASN A 77 -4.20 -10.84 -6.88
C ASN A 77 -4.32 -9.31 -6.84
N PHE A 78 -3.71 -8.65 -5.87
CA PHE A 78 -3.73 -7.19 -5.77
C PHE A 78 -3.07 -6.56 -7.01
N GLU A 79 -3.88 -5.98 -7.90
CA GLU A 79 -3.44 -5.42 -9.18
C GLU A 79 -2.37 -4.33 -9.03
N GLY A 80 -2.45 -3.53 -7.95
CA GLY A 80 -1.47 -2.50 -7.67
C GLY A 80 -0.04 -3.05 -7.55
N ARG A 81 0.13 -4.30 -7.12
CA ARG A 81 1.47 -4.93 -7.09
C ARG A 81 2.04 -5.14 -8.48
N ALA A 82 1.25 -5.68 -9.41
CA ALA A 82 1.72 -5.93 -10.77
C ALA A 82 2.21 -4.64 -11.45
N SER A 83 1.56 -3.52 -11.13
CA SER A 83 1.97 -2.19 -11.60
C SER A 83 3.31 -1.75 -11.00
N ILE A 84 3.52 -1.90 -9.68
CA ILE A 84 4.81 -1.57 -9.04
C ILE A 84 5.93 -2.49 -9.55
N ASP A 85 5.67 -3.78 -9.69
CA ASP A 85 6.68 -4.75 -10.17
C ASP A 85 7.11 -4.49 -11.62
N LYS A 86 6.17 -4.04 -12.47
CA LYS A 86 6.49 -3.58 -13.84
C LYS A 86 7.51 -2.43 -13.81
N TRP A 87 7.29 -1.42 -12.96
CA TRP A 87 8.20 -0.27 -12.86
C TRP A 87 9.54 -0.64 -12.22
N LEU A 88 9.53 -1.53 -11.23
CA LEU A 88 10.75 -2.07 -10.65
C LEU A 88 11.60 -2.79 -11.71
N GLN A 89 10.97 -3.57 -12.59
CA GLN A 89 11.66 -4.26 -13.67
C GLN A 89 12.30 -3.27 -14.65
N ILE A 90 11.54 -2.26 -15.10
CA ILE A 90 12.05 -1.21 -16.00
C ILE A 90 13.28 -0.52 -15.39
N LEU A 91 13.19 -0.10 -14.12
CA LEU A 91 14.29 0.55 -13.42
C LEU A 91 15.49 -0.39 -13.20
N SER A 92 15.25 -1.70 -12.99
CA SER A 92 16.33 -2.68 -12.80
C SER A 92 17.09 -2.99 -14.09
N ASP A 93 16.46 -2.81 -15.24
CA ASP A 93 17.07 -3.02 -16.56
C ASP A 93 17.87 -1.78 -17.06
N MET A 94 17.67 -0.62 -16.42
CA MET A 94 18.43 0.60 -16.68
C MET A 94 19.82 0.55 -16.03
N LYS A 95 20.76 1.36 -16.54
CA LYS A 95 22.09 1.51 -15.94
C LYS A 95 22.07 2.66 -14.92
N VAL A 96 23.01 2.61 -13.97
CA VAL A 96 23.25 3.73 -13.07
C VAL A 96 23.58 4.99 -13.89
N GLY A 97 22.93 6.11 -13.58
CA GLY A 97 23.02 7.36 -14.32
C GLY A 97 22.06 7.49 -15.49
N ASP A 98 21.31 6.43 -15.85
CA ASP A 98 20.20 6.55 -16.79
C ASP A 98 18.98 7.21 -16.10
N GLU A 99 18.21 7.98 -16.85
CA GLU A 99 16.97 8.62 -16.39
C GLU A 99 15.76 8.12 -17.18
N LEU A 100 14.60 8.04 -16.52
CA LEU A 100 13.33 7.87 -17.21
C LEU A 100 13.04 9.07 -18.12
N GLY A 101 12.46 8.81 -19.28
CA GLY A 101 11.93 9.88 -20.13
C GLY A 101 10.75 10.61 -19.47
N GLU A 102 10.46 11.84 -19.90
CA GLU A 102 9.36 12.64 -19.33
C GLU A 102 8.00 11.91 -19.43
N THR A 103 7.72 11.28 -20.58
CA THR A 103 6.50 10.50 -20.78
C THR A 103 6.43 9.28 -19.87
N GLU A 104 7.56 8.59 -19.67
CA GLU A 104 7.63 7.41 -18.80
C GLU A 104 7.46 7.80 -17.33
N SER A 105 8.09 8.89 -16.90
CA SER A 105 7.93 9.46 -15.55
C SER A 105 6.47 9.81 -15.27
N ARG A 106 5.78 10.49 -16.21
CA ARG A 106 4.35 10.80 -16.08
C ARG A 106 3.47 9.54 -16.03
N GLN A 107 3.79 8.53 -16.85
CA GLN A 107 3.06 7.26 -16.83
C GLN A 107 3.30 6.52 -15.52
N MET A 108 4.52 6.54 -14.98
CA MET A 108 4.87 5.94 -13.70
C MET A 108 4.12 6.60 -12.56
N LEU A 109 4.06 7.93 -12.55
CA LEU A 109 3.30 8.67 -11.54
C LEU A 109 1.82 8.27 -11.56
N PHE A 110 1.19 8.26 -12.73
CA PHE A 110 -0.21 7.84 -12.88
C PHE A 110 -0.45 6.40 -12.42
N ASP A 111 0.42 5.48 -12.83
CA ASP A 111 0.33 4.06 -12.48
C ASP A 111 0.46 3.85 -10.95
N ILE A 112 1.35 4.59 -10.28
CA ILE A 112 1.55 4.56 -8.83
C ILE A 112 0.38 5.20 -8.08
N GLU A 113 -0.15 6.33 -8.56
CA GLU A 113 -1.36 6.96 -7.99
C GLU A 113 -2.57 6.00 -8.03
N SER A 114 -2.75 5.30 -9.15
CA SER A 114 -3.79 4.29 -9.32
C SER A 114 -3.59 3.09 -8.37
N ALA A 115 -2.35 2.61 -8.25
CA ALA A 115 -1.99 1.55 -7.31
C ALA A 115 -2.25 1.95 -5.85
N PHE A 116 -1.92 3.20 -5.47
CA PHE A 116 -2.17 3.74 -4.14
C PHE A 116 -3.67 3.88 -3.84
N GLY A 117 -4.46 4.37 -4.81
CA GLY A 117 -5.91 4.41 -4.68
C GLY A 117 -6.53 3.02 -4.49
N SER A 118 -6.03 2.02 -5.21
CA SER A 118 -6.45 0.62 -5.06
C SER A 118 -6.01 0.03 -3.72
N PHE A 119 -4.81 0.38 -3.25
CA PHE A 119 -4.29 -0.02 -1.96
C PHE A 119 -5.16 0.50 -0.81
N ASN A 120 -5.49 1.79 -0.79
CA ASN A 120 -6.33 2.40 0.24
C ASN A 120 -7.71 1.74 0.32
N LYS A 121 -8.33 1.45 -0.84
CA LYS A 121 -9.58 0.67 -0.90
C LYS A 121 -9.42 -0.73 -0.30
N ALA A 122 -8.33 -1.42 -0.60
CA ALA A 122 -8.08 -2.78 -0.11
C ALA A 122 -7.89 -2.85 1.41
N ILE A 123 -7.29 -1.81 2.03
CA ILE A 123 -7.09 -1.74 3.48
C ILE A 123 -8.24 -1.02 4.22
N GLY A 124 -9.32 -0.66 3.53
CA GLY A 124 -10.51 -0.06 4.14
C GLY A 124 -10.38 1.43 4.48
N GLN A 125 -9.39 2.14 3.92
CA GLN A 125 -9.31 3.60 3.97
C GLN A 125 -10.05 4.15 2.75
N SER A 126 -11.36 4.37 2.89
CA SER A 126 -12.24 4.96 1.85
C SER A 126 -12.63 6.38 2.20
#